data_AF-A0A931WKE7-F1
#
_entry.id   AF-A0A931WKE7-F1
#
_cell.length_a   1.000
_cell.length_b   1.000
_cell.length_c   1.000
_cell.angle_alpha   90.00
_cell.angle_beta   90.00
_cell.angle_gamma   90.00
#
_symmetry.space_group_name_H-M   'P 1'
#
loop_
_entity.id
_entity.type
_entity.pdbx_description
1 polymer ?
#
loop_
_entity_poly.entity_id
_entity_poly.type
_entity_poly.pdbx_seq_one_letter_code
_entity_poly.pdbx_strand_id
1 'polypeptide(L)' 'MIPRSGGVRKLRWKRKGMGKRGGLRVIYYLHYLPNEFWMLTLYAKAKQENVPAHILKQLKEAFEHG' A
#
# COMPACT_ATOMS: atom_id res chain seq x y z
N MET A 1 -3.59 3.82 8.63
CA MET A 1 -2.74 2.63 8.75
C MET A 1 -3.62 1.39 8.59
N ILE A 2 -3.09 0.27 8.09
CA ILE A 2 -3.85 -0.98 7.95
C ILE A 2 -3.61 -1.82 9.23
N PRO A 3 -4.65 -2.18 10.00
CA PRO A 3 -4.48 -2.98 11.21
C PRO A 3 -3.82 -4.34 10.91
N ARG A 4 -3.01 -4.83 11.85
CA ARG A 4 -2.33 -6.15 11.79
C ARG A 4 -1.37 -6.35 10.61
N SER A 5 -0.95 -5.27 9.93
CA SER A 5 -0.04 -5.31 8.79
C SER A 5 1.42 -4.98 9.11
N GLY A 6 1.75 -4.72 10.38
CA GLY A 6 3.10 -4.30 10.77
C GLY A 6 3.44 -2.85 10.40
N GLY A 7 2.44 -1.96 10.37
CA GLY A 7 2.65 -0.52 10.15
C GLY A 7 2.43 -0.03 8.71
N VAL A 8 2.00 -0.92 7.80
CA VAL A 8 1.70 -0.57 6.40
C VAL A 8 0.53 0.43 6.32
N ARG A 9 0.63 1.36 5.38
CA ARG A 9 -0.32 2.46 5.15
C ARG A 9 -0.94 2.35 3.76
N LYS A 10 -2.12 2.94 3.61
CA LYS A 10 -2.91 2.97 2.36
C LYS A 10 -3.22 4.41 2.01
N LEU A 11 -2.71 4.88 0.88
CA LEU A 11 -3.08 6.17 0.29
C LEU A 11 -4.18 5.95 -0.75
N ARG A 12 -5.25 6.74 -0.66
CA ARG A 12 -6.33 6.77 -1.65
C ARG A 12 -6.06 7.92 -2.61
N TRP A 13 -5.67 7.61 -3.84
CA TRP A 13 -5.36 8.61 -4.85
C TRP A 13 -6.49 8.70 -5.88
N LYS A 14 -7.13 9.87 -5.96
CA LYS A 14 -8.07 10.20 -7.05
C LYS A 14 -7.29 10.68 -8.28
N ARG A 15 -7.44 9.99 -9.41
CA ARG A 15 -6.86 10.41 -10.70
C ARG A 15 -7.78 11.43 -11.38
N LYS A 16 -7.20 12.46 -12.01
CA LYS A 16 -7.94 13.46 -12.80
C LYS A 16 -8.57 12.77 -14.02
N GLY A 17 -9.79 13.17 -14.40
CA GLY A 17 -10.51 12.60 -15.55
C GLY A 17 -11.04 11.17 -15.36
N MET A 18 -10.91 10.59 -14.16
CA MET A 18 -11.34 9.22 -13.88
C MET A 18 -12.58 9.20 -12.98
N GLY A 19 -13.57 8.38 -13.35
CA GLY A 19 -14.80 8.18 -12.57
C GLY A 19 -14.58 7.45 -11.24
N LYS A 20 -15.66 7.17 -10.49
CA LYS A 20 -15.64 6.61 -9.13
C LYS A 20 -14.79 5.35 -8.93
N ARG A 21 -14.59 4.54 -9.99
CA ARG A 21 -13.80 3.30 -10.00
C ARG A 21 -12.35 3.48 -10.45
N GLY A 22 -12.00 4.62 -11.02
CA GLY A 22 -10.66 4.89 -11.57
C GLY A 22 -9.63 5.42 -10.56
N GLY A 23 -9.95 5.49 -9.27
CA GLY A 23 -8.96 5.82 -8.23
C GLY A 23 -7.90 4.72 -8.05
N LEU A 24 -6.74 5.10 -7.53
CA LEU A 24 -5.64 4.19 -7.17
C LEU A 24 -5.56 4.03 -5.65
N ARG A 25 -5.16 2.84 -5.21
CA ARG A 25 -4.78 2.57 -3.83
C ARG A 25 -3.29 2.26 -3.82
N VAL A 26 -2.51 3.18 -3.26
CA VAL A 26 -1.06 2.99 -3.05
C VAL A 26 -0.88 2.39 -1.67
N ILE A 27 -0.14 1.29 -1.57
CA ILE A 27 0.21 0.65 -0.32
C ILE A 27 1.68 0.88 -0.08
N TYR A 28 2.01 1.48 1.06
CA TYR A 28 3.37 1.93 1.36
C TYR A 28 3.73 1.72 2.82
N TYR A 29 5.03 1.70 3.09
CA TYR A 29 5.61 1.68 4.43
C TYR A 29 6.62 2.83 4.55
N LEU A 30 6.67 3.44 5.74
CA LEU A 30 7.65 4.46 6.08
C LEU A 30 8.64 3.83 7.04
N HIS A 31 9.87 3.67 6.60
CA HIS A 31 10.96 3.15 7.42
C HIS A 31 11.71 4.34 8.03
N TYR A 32 11.48 4.63 9.31
CA TYR A 32 11.92 5.88 9.93
C TYR A 32 13.44 6.07 9.98
N LEU A 33 14.20 4.98 10.10
CA LEU A 33 15.66 4.96 10.07
C LEU A 33 16.05 3.82 9.12
N PRO A 34 16.55 4.10 7.90
CA PRO A 34 17.21 5.33 7.44
C PRO A 34 16.30 6.33 6.67
N ASN A 35 15.06 6.55 7.10
CA ASN A 35 14.10 7.50 6.51
C ASN A 35 13.73 7.17 5.05
N GLU A 36 13.32 5.93 4.81
CA GLU A 36 12.96 5.43 3.48
C GLU A 36 11.45 5.36 3.30
N PHE A 37 11.03 5.63 2.07
CA PHE A 37 9.67 5.41 1.61
C PHE A 37 9.63 4.17 0.74
N TRP A 38 8.97 3.11 1.22
CA TRP A 38 8.82 1.87 0.45
C TRP A 38 7.42 1.77 -0.15
N MET A 39 7.35 1.73 -1.47
CA MET A 39 6.11 1.45 -2.19
C MET A 39 5.96 -0.06 -2.39
N LEU A 40 5.13 -0.69 -1.55
CA LEU A 40 4.96 -2.14 -1.55
C LEU A 40 4.12 -2.64 -2.73
N THR A 41 3.01 -1.95 -3.02
CA THR A 41 2.15 -2.28 -4.18
C THR A 41 1.20 -1.15 -4.53
N LEU A 42 0.66 -1.19 -5.75
CA LEU A 42 -0.30 -0.25 -6.30
C LEU A 42 -1.39 -1.01 -7.06
N TYR A 43 -2.66 -0.66 -6.82
CA TYR A 43 -3.75 -1.23 -7.61
C TYR A 43 -4.87 -0.22 -7.87
N ALA A 44 -5.53 -0.39 -9.01
CA ALA A 44 -6.74 0.34 -9.33
C ALA A 44 -7.89 -0.12 -8.43
N LYS A 45 -8.70 0.82 -7.96
CA LYS A 45 -9.87 0.53 -7.11
C LYS A 45 -10.83 -0.47 -7.76
N ALA A 46 -10.95 -0.45 -9.08
CA ALA A 46 -11.78 -1.37 -9.86
C ALA A 46 -11.29 -2.82 -9.83
N LYS A 47 -9.97 -3.05 -9.73
CA LYS A 47 -9.40 -4.40 -9.77
C LYS A 47 -9.44 -5.09 -8.43
N GLN A 48 -9.23 -4.34 -7.34
CA GLN A 48 -9.20 -4.92 -6.00
C GLN A 48 -9.63 -3.89 -4.96
N GLU A 49 -10.42 -4.32 -3.99
CA GLU A 49 -10.88 -3.47 -2.89
C GLU A 49 -9.86 -3.40 -1.75
N ASN A 50 -9.46 -4.57 -1.27
CA ASN A 50 -8.56 -4.75 -0.14
C ASN A 50 -7.54 -5.85 -0.42
N VAL A 51 -6.37 -5.71 0.19
CA VAL A 51 -5.34 -6.75 0.28
C VAL A 51 -5.33 -7.22 1.74
N PRO A 52 -5.33 -8.53 2.01
CA PRO A 52 -5.27 -9.05 3.38
C PRO A 52 -4.04 -8.54 4.12
N ALA A 53 -4.18 -8.25 5.42
CA ALA A 53 -3.11 -7.68 6.23
C ALA A 53 -1.88 -8.59 6.33
N HIS A 54 -2.07 -9.92 6.34
CA HIS A 54 -0.97 -10.89 6.38
C HIS A 54 -0.11 -10.84 5.12
N ILE A 55 -0.71 -10.69 3.93
CA ILE A 55 0.03 -10.52 2.66
C ILE A 55 0.85 -9.23 2.69
N LEU A 56 0.27 -8.13 3.19
CA LEU A 56 0.99 -6.87 3.29
C LEU A 56 2.17 -6.91 4.28
N LYS A 57 2.03 -7.70 5.35
CA LYS A 57 3.11 -7.98 6.30
C LYS A 57 4.24 -8.75 5.63
N GLN A 58 3.92 -9.80 4.87
CA GLN A 58 4.90 -10.56 4.10
C GLN A 58 5.63 -9.71 3.05
N LEU A 59 4.91 -8.83 2.34
CA LEU A 59 5.52 -7.90 1.39
C LEU A 59 6.49 -6.92 2.08
N LYS A 60 6.13 -6.41 3.26
CA LYS A 60 7.04 -5.58 4.05
C LYS A 60 8.30 -6.37 4.44
N GLU A 61 8.14 -7.55 5.02
CA GLU A 61 9.26 -8.39 5.46
C GLU A 61 10.21 -8.74 4.30
N ALA A 62 9.67 -8.99 3.10
CA ALA A 62 10.48 -9.22 1.91
C ALA A 62 11.34 -8.02 1.50
N PHE A 63 10.87 -6.78 1.73
CA PHE A 63 11.66 -5.57 1.50
C PHE A 63 12.66 -5.29 2.63
N GLU A 64 12.37 -5.69 3.89
CA GLU A 64 13.28 -5.52 5.03
C GLU A 64 14.50 -6.46 4.98
N HIS A 65 14.34 -7.63 4.36
CA HIS A 65 15.38 -8.67 4.30
C HIS A 65 15.99 -8.84 2.90
N GLY A 66 15.66 -7.95 1.97
CA GLY A 66 16.21 -7.91 0.62
C GLY A 66 17.48 -7.08 0.49
#